data_AF-A0A7W8FJP5-F1
#
_entry.id   AF-A0A7W8FJP5-F1
#
_cell.length_a   1.000
_cell.length_b   1.000
_cell.length_c   1.000
_cell.angle_alpha   90.00
_cell.angle_beta   90.00
_cell.angle_gamma   90.00
#
_symmetry.space_group_name_H-M   'P 1'
#
loop_
_entity.id
_entity.type
_entity.pdbx_description
1 polymer ?
#
loop_
_entity_poly.entity_id
_entity_poly.type
_entity_poly.pdbx_seq_one_letter_code
_entity_poly.pdbx_strand_id
1 'polypeptide(L)'
;MFWGVVVFETLCWVVFFSMLGTFTYLSYKRRRILPGLWFVLGIFAMSWIEAPFDNAMYAQFHPDFHRLPAIGPIGMTQGQLPVIAPPGYIMYFLLPALIAVGIAKLIVKRFDTNRVNTLMSCGLAVGIVWDLSIEGLQAQYLHLWTFSRVVPGLAISNDMGLLPSYIPLAMAAFIVFATVMIGNTTPEGDSVIDVWAKSKTTSPAARLGLQAVAYIVLCNVVYAATYLPHAVTKYTGMLTQSGVLAPYPGEIAIQPESGAPQSNGVIGAIIMWGLLIGCVAVTWWWAKRADRLFLTPTLTPATSSIEDRKPSLAT
;
A
#
# COMPACT_ATOMS: atom_id res chain seq x y z
N MET A 1 -7.73 -18.20 -23.28
CA MET A 1 -8.11 -17.96 -21.87
C MET A 1 -7.28 -18.86 -20.98
N PHE A 2 -6.21 -18.29 -20.46
CA PHE A 2 -5.21 -18.90 -19.61
C PHE A 2 -5.77 -19.06 -18.20
N TRP A 3 -5.79 -20.28 -17.67
CA TRP A 3 -6.48 -20.61 -16.43
C TRP A 3 -5.94 -19.82 -15.22
N GLY A 4 -4.63 -19.53 -15.18
CA GLY A 4 -4.03 -18.75 -14.10
C GLY A 4 -4.58 -17.33 -14.01
N VAL A 5 -4.83 -16.69 -15.16
CA VAL A 5 -5.47 -15.36 -15.24
C VAL A 5 -6.87 -15.45 -14.65
N VAL A 6 -7.68 -16.43 -15.07
CA VAL A 6 -9.05 -16.61 -14.58
C VAL A 6 -9.10 -16.79 -13.06
N VAL A 7 -8.23 -17.66 -12.52
CA VAL A 7 -8.15 -17.92 -11.09
C VAL A 7 -7.76 -16.64 -10.34
N PHE A 8 -6.72 -15.94 -10.81
CA PHE A 8 -6.24 -14.72 -10.17
C PHE A 8 -7.29 -13.60 -10.20
N GLU A 9 -7.93 -13.35 -11.35
CA GLU A 9 -9.00 -12.35 -11.47
C GLU A 9 -10.17 -12.68 -10.54
N THR A 10 -10.58 -13.95 -10.50
CA THR A 10 -11.68 -14.41 -9.63
C THR A 10 -11.34 -14.19 -8.16
N LEU A 11 -10.13 -14.54 -7.73
CA LEU A 11 -9.68 -14.32 -6.35
C LEU A 11 -9.67 -12.83 -5.99
N CYS A 12 -9.19 -11.96 -6.89
CA CYS A 12 -9.21 -10.51 -6.69
C CYS A 12 -10.63 -10.00 -6.44
N TRP A 13 -11.60 -10.42 -7.26
CA TRP A 13 -13.00 -10.03 -7.10
C TRP A 13 -13.63 -10.57 -5.81
N VAL A 14 -13.39 -11.84 -5.48
CA VAL A 14 -13.89 -12.46 -4.25
C VAL A 14 -13.36 -11.72 -3.03
N VAL A 15 -12.06 -11.44 -2.97
CA VAL A 15 -11.46 -10.69 -1.85
C VAL A 15 -12.01 -9.27 -1.81
N PHE A 16 -12.13 -8.59 -2.94
CA PHE A 16 -12.69 -7.25 -3.02
C PHE A 16 -14.11 -7.17 -2.43
N PHE A 17 -15.04 -7.98 -2.93
CA PHE A 17 -16.43 -7.96 -2.45
C PHE A 17 -16.52 -8.43 -0.99
N SER A 18 -15.69 -9.39 -0.57
CA SER A 18 -15.62 -9.82 0.83
C SER A 18 -15.18 -8.70 1.76
N MET A 19 -14.13 -7.94 1.40
CA MET A 19 -13.63 -6.83 2.20
C MET A 19 -14.61 -5.66 2.21
N LEU A 20 -15.13 -5.27 1.04
CA LEU A 20 -16.13 -4.21 0.93
C LEU A 20 -17.37 -4.55 1.75
N GLY A 21 -17.91 -5.76 1.59
CA GLY A 21 -19.09 -6.23 2.34
C GLY A 21 -18.83 -6.28 3.85
N THR A 22 -17.69 -6.84 4.26
CA THR A 22 -17.32 -6.94 5.69
C THR A 22 -17.17 -5.57 6.33
N PHE A 23 -16.43 -4.65 5.72
CA PHE A 23 -16.23 -3.32 6.30
C PHE A 23 -17.49 -2.47 6.23
N THR A 24 -18.34 -2.64 5.21
CA THR A 24 -19.66 -1.99 5.16
C THR A 24 -20.55 -2.50 6.30
N TYR A 25 -20.66 -3.82 6.46
CA TYR A 25 -21.44 -4.44 7.53
C TYR A 25 -20.96 -4.04 8.93
N LEU A 26 -19.64 -4.11 9.17
CA LEU A 26 -19.06 -3.72 10.45
C LEU A 26 -19.22 -2.23 10.72
N SER A 27 -19.13 -1.39 9.69
CA SER A 27 -19.36 0.05 9.81
C SER A 27 -20.81 0.36 10.17
N TYR A 28 -21.75 -0.31 9.51
CA TYR A 28 -23.18 -0.22 9.83
C TYR A 28 -23.46 -0.66 11.27
N LYS A 29 -22.98 -1.85 11.68
CA LYS A 29 -23.18 -2.40 13.02
C LYS A 29 -22.61 -1.50 14.11
N ARG A 30 -21.47 -0.87 13.86
CA ARG A 30 -20.80 0.06 14.79
C ARG A 30 -21.29 1.50 14.67
N ARG A 31 -22.24 1.78 13.76
CA ARG A 31 -22.78 3.11 13.45
C ARG A 31 -21.69 4.16 13.17
N ARG A 32 -20.59 3.73 12.56
CA ARG A 32 -19.45 4.57 12.18
C ARG A 32 -18.65 3.91 11.06
N ILE A 33 -18.03 4.70 10.19
CA ILE A 33 -17.18 4.16 9.13
C ILE A 33 -15.84 3.70 9.72
N LEU A 34 -15.48 2.44 9.48
CA LEU A 34 -14.21 1.89 9.94
C LEU A 34 -13.06 2.24 8.98
N PRO A 35 -11.82 2.37 9.49
CA PRO A 35 -10.63 2.64 8.67
C PRO A 35 -10.49 1.74 7.44
N GLY A 36 -10.86 0.46 7.55
CA GLY A 36 -10.80 -0.46 6.41
C GLY A 36 -11.70 -0.05 5.24
N LEU A 37 -12.90 0.50 5.49
CA LEU A 37 -13.77 0.98 4.41
C LEU A 37 -13.19 2.24 3.75
N TRP A 38 -12.58 3.12 4.55
CA TRP A 38 -11.86 4.28 4.02
C TRP A 38 -10.65 3.88 3.17
N PHE A 39 -9.94 2.82 3.55
CA PHE A 39 -8.87 2.27 2.72
C PHE A 39 -9.39 1.64 1.44
N VAL A 40 -10.57 0.99 1.42
CA VAL A 40 -11.16 0.53 0.16
C VAL A 40 -11.37 1.72 -0.79
N LEU A 41 -11.93 2.82 -0.31
CA LEU A 41 -12.07 4.06 -1.09
C LEU A 41 -10.72 4.64 -1.53
N GLY A 42 -9.78 4.79 -0.61
CA GLY A 42 -8.47 5.39 -0.88
C GLY A 42 -7.64 4.58 -1.87
N ILE A 43 -7.66 3.24 -1.74
CA ILE A 43 -6.96 2.33 -2.65
C ILE A 43 -7.58 2.42 -4.06
N PHE A 44 -8.90 2.39 -4.19
CA PHE A 44 -9.56 2.62 -5.49
C PHE A 44 -9.17 3.96 -6.10
N ALA A 45 -9.10 5.00 -5.28
CA ALA A 45 -8.79 6.36 -5.74
C ALA A 45 -7.32 6.54 -6.16
N MET A 46 -6.40 5.68 -5.72
CA MET A 46 -4.99 5.72 -6.15
C MET A 46 -4.68 4.76 -7.30
N SER A 47 -5.58 3.81 -7.63
CA SER A 47 -5.31 2.75 -8.62
C SER A 47 -4.95 3.25 -10.02
N TRP A 48 -5.27 4.51 -10.37
CA TRP A 48 -4.87 5.09 -11.64
C TRP A 48 -3.34 5.28 -11.77
N ILE A 49 -2.63 5.42 -10.64
CA ILE A 49 -1.16 5.54 -10.59
C ILE A 49 -0.49 4.23 -11.00
N GLU A 50 -1.24 3.13 -10.98
CA GLU A 50 -0.69 1.82 -11.29
C GLU A 50 -0.16 1.72 -12.71
N ALA A 51 -0.89 2.22 -13.70
CA ALA A 51 -0.41 2.18 -15.07
C ALA A 51 0.91 2.96 -15.28
N PRO A 52 1.09 4.18 -14.73
CA PRO A 52 2.40 4.82 -14.64
C PRO A 52 3.46 4.00 -13.91
N PHE A 53 3.10 3.34 -12.80
CA PHE A 53 3.99 2.53 -11.99
C PHE A 53 4.52 1.31 -12.76
N ASP A 54 3.63 0.51 -13.31
CA ASP A 54 3.94 -0.63 -14.18
C ASP A 54 4.79 -0.21 -15.38
N ASN A 55 4.43 0.92 -15.98
CA ASN A 55 5.22 1.49 -17.06
C ASN A 55 6.64 1.79 -16.57
N ALA A 56 6.81 2.43 -15.41
CA ALA A 56 8.11 2.74 -14.83
C ALA A 56 8.93 1.49 -14.48
N MET A 57 8.25 0.41 -14.11
CA MET A 57 8.84 -0.87 -13.75
C MET A 57 9.09 -1.81 -14.92
N TYR A 58 8.72 -1.42 -16.14
CA TYR A 58 8.81 -2.30 -17.29
C TYR A 58 7.96 -3.57 -17.18
N ALA A 59 6.85 -3.50 -16.43
CA ALA A 59 5.93 -4.60 -16.21
C ALA A 59 5.04 -4.82 -17.45
N GLN A 60 4.86 -6.09 -17.82
CA GLN A 60 3.99 -6.52 -18.91
C GLN A 60 3.09 -7.63 -18.41
N PHE A 61 1.77 -7.47 -18.59
CA PHE A 61 0.75 -8.42 -18.12
C PHE A 61 0.31 -9.36 -19.22
N HIS A 62 -0.05 -10.59 -18.85
CA HIS A 62 -0.53 -11.63 -19.75
C HIS A 62 -1.69 -11.13 -20.63
N PRO A 63 -1.65 -11.34 -21.96
CA PRO A 63 -2.63 -10.80 -22.91
C PRO A 63 -4.09 -11.15 -22.59
N ASP A 64 -4.35 -12.35 -22.08
CA ASP A 64 -5.69 -12.81 -21.65
C ASP A 64 -6.34 -12.03 -20.49
N PHE A 65 -5.63 -11.13 -19.79
CA PHE A 65 -6.27 -10.25 -18.80
C PHE A 65 -7.31 -9.34 -19.46
N HIS A 66 -8.47 -9.18 -18.83
CA HIS A 66 -9.43 -8.16 -19.24
C HIS A 66 -8.84 -6.77 -19.01
N ARG A 67 -8.99 -5.85 -19.97
CA ARG A 67 -8.29 -4.55 -19.96
C ARG A 67 -9.22 -3.36 -19.73
N LEU A 68 -8.68 -2.34 -19.06
CA LEU A 68 -9.29 -1.02 -18.98
C LEU A 68 -9.08 -0.25 -20.29
N PRO A 69 -10.00 0.65 -20.65
CA PRO A 69 -9.82 1.52 -21.80
C PRO A 69 -8.58 2.40 -21.63
N ALA A 70 -7.81 2.59 -22.70
CA ALA A 70 -6.60 3.41 -22.73
C ALA A 70 -6.91 4.92 -22.68
N ILE A 71 -7.32 5.41 -21.50
CA ILE A 71 -7.68 6.81 -21.28
C ILE A 71 -6.72 7.43 -20.26
N GLY A 72 -6.06 8.53 -20.66
CA GLY A 72 -5.14 9.25 -19.79
C GLY A 72 -4.02 8.36 -19.24
N PRO A 73 -3.67 8.46 -17.94
CA PRO A 73 -2.60 7.67 -17.32
C PRO A 73 -2.82 6.15 -17.40
N ILE A 74 -4.07 5.68 -17.45
CA ILE A 74 -4.43 4.25 -17.49
C ILE A 74 -3.91 3.58 -18.77
N GLY A 75 -3.69 4.34 -19.84
CA GLY A 75 -3.14 3.86 -21.10
C GLY A 75 -1.61 3.76 -21.16
N MET A 76 -0.87 4.05 -20.08
CA MET A 76 0.60 4.07 -20.10
C MET A 76 1.25 2.69 -20.14
N THR A 77 0.55 1.62 -19.75
CA THR A 77 1.05 0.24 -19.79
C THR A 77 1.08 -0.31 -21.21
N GLN A 78 2.13 -1.07 -21.53
CA GLN A 78 2.20 -1.83 -22.79
C GLN A 78 1.17 -2.97 -22.74
N GLY A 79 0.08 -2.81 -23.47
CA GLY A 79 -1.06 -3.75 -23.44
C GLY A 79 -2.21 -3.34 -22.50
N GLN A 80 -2.26 -2.08 -22.04
CA GLN A 80 -3.31 -1.52 -21.16
C GLN A 80 -3.35 -2.14 -19.75
N LEU A 81 -3.88 -1.39 -18.78
CA LEU A 81 -3.96 -1.86 -17.41
C LEU A 81 -5.06 -2.93 -17.26
N PRO A 82 -4.80 -4.06 -16.59
CA PRO A 82 -5.85 -5.03 -16.29
C PRO A 82 -7.01 -4.40 -15.49
N VAL A 83 -8.25 -4.76 -15.80
CA VAL A 83 -9.46 -4.33 -15.07
C VAL A 83 -9.43 -4.75 -13.60
N ILE A 84 -8.65 -5.78 -13.30
CA ILE A 84 -8.45 -6.26 -11.94
C ILE A 84 -7.48 -5.41 -11.12
N ALA A 85 -6.82 -4.39 -11.68
CA ALA A 85 -5.89 -3.59 -10.90
C ALA A 85 -6.57 -2.94 -9.68
N PRO A 86 -7.69 -2.20 -9.78
CA PRO A 86 -8.33 -1.62 -8.58
C PRO A 86 -8.83 -2.67 -7.55
N PRO A 87 -9.56 -3.74 -7.94
CA PRO A 87 -9.97 -4.80 -7.00
C PRO A 87 -8.80 -5.59 -6.44
N GLY A 88 -7.82 -5.94 -7.27
CA GLY A 88 -6.62 -6.68 -6.92
C GLY A 88 -5.77 -5.93 -5.90
N TYR A 89 -5.78 -4.60 -5.93
CA TYR A 89 -5.08 -3.76 -4.96
C TYR A 89 -5.67 -3.86 -3.55
N ILE A 90 -6.95 -4.20 -3.41
CA ILE A 90 -7.53 -4.50 -2.10
C ILE A 90 -6.95 -5.80 -1.54
N MET A 91 -6.81 -6.83 -2.39
CA MET A 91 -6.09 -8.05 -2.02
C MET A 91 -4.60 -7.79 -1.77
N TYR A 92 -4.00 -6.88 -2.53
CA TYR A 92 -2.57 -6.61 -2.49
C TYR A 92 -2.14 -5.76 -1.29
N PHE A 93 -2.93 -4.75 -0.90
CA PHE A 93 -2.55 -3.80 0.14
C PHE A 93 -3.36 -3.95 1.42
N LEU A 94 -4.69 -4.01 1.30
CA LEU A 94 -5.56 -4.00 2.48
C LEU A 94 -5.50 -5.33 3.24
N LEU A 95 -5.59 -6.45 2.53
CA LEU A 95 -5.55 -7.78 3.17
C LEU A 95 -4.26 -8.03 3.97
N PRO A 96 -3.04 -7.90 3.41
CA PRO A 96 -1.82 -8.06 4.20
C PRO A 96 -1.69 -7.02 5.31
N ALA A 97 -2.17 -5.79 5.11
CA ALA A 97 -2.15 -4.79 6.17
C ALA A 97 -3.00 -5.24 7.38
N LEU A 98 -4.17 -5.84 7.14
CA LEU A 98 -5.04 -6.39 8.20
C LEU A 98 -4.41 -7.60 8.90
N ILE A 99 -3.75 -8.48 8.14
CA ILE A 99 -2.98 -9.61 8.69
C ILE A 99 -1.88 -9.07 9.62
N ALA A 100 -1.11 -8.07 9.16
CA ALA A 100 -0.06 -7.43 9.94
C ALA A 100 -0.62 -6.76 11.22
N VAL A 101 -1.77 -6.08 11.14
CA VAL A 101 -2.45 -5.53 12.32
C VAL A 101 -2.83 -6.65 13.31
N GLY A 102 -3.36 -7.76 12.82
CA GLY A 102 -3.71 -8.93 13.64
C GLY A 102 -2.49 -9.48 14.39
N ILE A 103 -1.39 -9.74 13.67
CA ILE A 103 -0.13 -10.22 14.24
C ILE A 103 0.43 -9.22 15.25
N ALA A 104 0.47 -7.93 14.91
CA ALA A 104 0.99 -6.90 15.79
C ALA A 104 0.20 -6.82 17.11
N LYS A 105 -1.14 -6.91 17.05
CA LYS A 105 -1.99 -6.94 18.26
C LYS A 105 -1.70 -8.14 19.15
N LEU A 106 -1.44 -9.32 18.56
CA LEU A 106 -1.06 -10.51 19.32
C LEU A 106 0.30 -10.33 20.00
N ILE A 107 1.29 -9.78 19.29
CA ILE A 107 2.64 -9.51 19.83
C ILE A 107 2.57 -8.48 20.97
N VAL A 108 1.92 -7.34 20.75
CA VAL A 108 1.77 -6.30 21.78
C VAL A 108 1.07 -6.86 23.01
N LYS A 109 0.00 -7.62 22.84
CA LYS A 109 -0.72 -8.25 23.96
C LYS A 109 0.15 -9.26 24.73
N ARG A 110 1.02 -10.00 24.04
CA ARG A 110 1.81 -11.08 24.63
C ARG A 110 3.10 -10.60 25.29
N PHE A 111 3.73 -9.58 24.72
CA PHE A 111 5.09 -9.16 25.05
C PHE A 111 5.20 -7.69 25.48
N ASP A 112 4.09 -6.94 25.53
CA ASP A 112 4.02 -5.53 25.92
C ASP A 112 4.99 -4.63 25.14
N THR A 113 5.12 -4.89 23.84
CA THR A 113 6.03 -4.15 22.97
C THR A 113 5.46 -2.78 22.59
N ASN A 114 6.34 -1.86 22.17
CA ASN A 114 5.89 -0.56 21.65
C ASN A 114 4.95 -0.75 20.44
N ARG A 115 3.72 -0.28 20.57
CA ARG A 115 2.64 -0.45 19.57
C ARG A 115 3.04 0.00 18.17
N VAL A 116 3.53 1.23 18.02
CA VAL A 116 3.87 1.80 16.71
C VAL A 116 5.00 1.02 16.05
N ASN A 117 6.10 0.77 16.78
CA ASN A 117 7.21 -0.01 16.25
C ASN A 117 6.77 -1.43 15.86
N THR A 118 5.89 -2.05 16.65
CA THR A 118 5.39 -3.41 16.35
C THR A 118 4.52 -3.41 15.09
N LEU A 119 3.62 -2.44 14.93
CA LEU A 119 2.82 -2.28 13.70
C LEU A 119 3.72 -2.06 12.48
N MET A 120 4.73 -1.20 12.60
CA MET A 120 5.70 -0.94 11.54
C MET A 120 6.46 -2.20 11.13
N SER A 121 7.03 -2.93 12.10
CA SER A 121 7.79 -4.15 11.84
C SER A 121 6.92 -5.27 11.25
N CYS A 122 5.71 -5.47 11.78
CA CYS A 122 4.78 -6.46 11.23
C CYS A 122 4.32 -6.07 9.82
N GLY A 123 3.99 -4.79 9.58
CA GLY A 123 3.61 -4.30 8.26
C GLY A 123 4.72 -4.51 7.22
N LEU A 124 5.97 -4.23 7.61
CA LEU A 124 7.13 -4.39 6.73
C LEU A 124 7.40 -5.87 6.42
N ALA A 125 7.43 -6.72 7.46
CA ALA A 125 7.69 -8.14 7.31
C ALA A 125 6.59 -8.84 6.49
N VAL A 126 5.32 -8.60 6.83
CA VAL A 126 4.19 -9.14 6.07
C VAL A 126 4.18 -8.59 4.65
N GLY A 127 4.44 -7.30 4.46
CA GLY A 127 4.45 -6.69 3.13
C GLY A 127 5.50 -7.30 2.21
N ILE A 128 6.74 -7.46 2.69
CA ILE A 128 7.82 -8.09 1.91
C ILE A 128 7.47 -9.54 1.57
N VAL A 129 7.00 -10.31 2.56
CA VAL A 129 6.65 -11.73 2.34
C VAL A 129 5.46 -11.87 1.39
N TRP A 130 4.46 -11.00 1.53
CA TRP A 130 3.27 -10.99 0.69
C TRP A 130 3.61 -10.68 -0.75
N ASP A 131 4.40 -9.64 -0.98
CA ASP A 131 4.83 -9.24 -2.31
C ASP A 131 5.67 -10.33 -2.99
N LEU A 132 6.69 -10.87 -2.31
CA LEU A 132 7.47 -11.99 -2.84
C LEU A 132 6.60 -13.21 -3.18
N SER A 133 5.51 -13.41 -2.44
CA SER A 133 4.56 -14.50 -2.71
C SER A 133 3.67 -14.23 -3.92
N ILE A 134 3.28 -12.98 -4.18
CA ILE A 134 2.47 -12.64 -5.36
C ILE A 134 3.37 -12.46 -6.59
N GLU A 135 4.38 -11.59 -6.53
CA GLU A 135 5.26 -11.25 -7.65
C GLU A 135 6.24 -12.38 -7.99
N GLY A 136 6.84 -12.99 -6.96
CA GLY A 136 7.90 -13.96 -7.14
C GLY A 136 7.39 -15.37 -7.36
N LEU A 137 6.32 -15.77 -6.66
CA LEU A 137 5.73 -17.09 -6.82
C LEU A 137 4.54 -17.06 -7.79
N GLN A 138 3.45 -16.41 -7.44
CA GLN A 138 2.21 -16.54 -8.24
C GLN A 138 2.37 -15.96 -9.64
N ALA A 139 2.91 -14.76 -9.81
CA ALA A 139 3.03 -14.12 -11.12
C ALA A 139 3.99 -14.86 -12.03
N GLN A 140 5.13 -15.34 -11.53
CA GLN A 140 6.09 -16.09 -12.33
C GLN A 140 5.59 -17.51 -12.65
N TYR A 141 5.06 -18.26 -11.67
CA TYR A 141 4.60 -19.64 -11.89
C TYR A 141 3.28 -19.73 -12.66
N LEU A 142 2.38 -18.75 -12.50
CA LEU A 142 1.13 -18.67 -13.24
C LEU A 142 1.25 -17.76 -14.47
N HIS A 143 2.47 -17.34 -14.85
CA HIS A 143 2.75 -16.52 -16.03
C HIS A 143 1.86 -15.27 -16.17
N LEU A 144 1.46 -14.65 -15.06
CA LEU A 144 0.47 -13.57 -15.04
C LEU A 144 1.05 -12.24 -15.53
N TRP A 145 2.29 -11.93 -15.13
CA TRP A 145 3.02 -10.79 -15.62
C TRP A 145 4.51 -11.00 -15.37
N THR A 146 5.32 -10.21 -16.06
CA THR A 146 6.78 -10.23 -15.89
C THR A 146 7.35 -8.86 -16.22
N PHE A 147 8.56 -8.61 -15.73
CA PHE A 147 9.27 -7.37 -15.96
C PHE A 147 10.30 -7.59 -17.06
N SER A 148 10.43 -6.61 -17.94
CA SER A 148 11.42 -6.68 -19.02
C SER A 148 12.77 -6.06 -18.63
N ARG A 149 12.81 -5.19 -17.60
CA ARG A 149 14.04 -4.47 -17.19
C ARG A 149 14.14 -4.21 -15.70
N VAL A 150 15.38 -4.14 -15.22
CA VAL A 150 15.75 -3.90 -13.82
C VAL A 150 17.01 -3.06 -13.72
N VAL A 151 17.21 -2.42 -12.57
CA VAL A 151 18.50 -1.83 -12.21
C VAL A 151 19.56 -2.95 -12.20
N PRO A 152 20.71 -2.78 -12.86
CA PRO A 152 21.76 -3.79 -12.90
C PRO A 152 22.16 -4.30 -11.51
N GLY A 153 22.19 -5.61 -11.34
CA GLY A 153 22.57 -6.27 -10.09
C GLY A 153 21.46 -6.34 -9.04
N LEU A 154 20.25 -5.84 -9.35
CA LEU A 154 19.09 -5.88 -8.46
C LEU A 154 18.02 -6.89 -8.89
N ALA A 155 18.31 -7.79 -9.83
CA ALA A 155 17.42 -8.90 -10.17
C ALA A 155 17.48 -10.01 -9.10
N ILE A 156 16.33 -10.50 -8.64
CA ILE A 156 16.22 -11.72 -7.82
C ILE A 156 16.28 -12.97 -8.71
N SER A 157 15.64 -12.91 -9.88
CA SER A 157 15.56 -14.00 -10.85
C SER A 157 15.73 -13.45 -12.26
N ASN A 158 16.36 -14.24 -13.14
CA ASN A 158 16.43 -13.97 -14.58
C ASN A 158 15.70 -15.05 -15.39
N ASP A 159 15.67 -16.28 -14.88
CA ASP A 159 15.22 -17.47 -15.64
C ASP A 159 13.70 -17.69 -15.59
N MET A 160 13.03 -17.16 -14.57
CA MET A 160 11.56 -17.27 -14.42
C MET A 160 10.83 -15.97 -14.74
N GLY A 161 11.53 -14.98 -15.28
CA GLY A 161 11.10 -13.58 -15.38
C GLY A 161 11.94 -12.68 -14.46
N LEU A 162 12.13 -11.43 -14.89
CA LEU A 162 13.10 -10.52 -14.29
C LEU A 162 12.55 -9.88 -13.00
N LEU A 163 12.53 -10.59 -11.88
CA LEU A 163 11.94 -10.06 -10.64
C LEU A 163 12.86 -8.99 -9.98
N PRO A 164 12.43 -7.73 -9.81
CA PRO A 164 13.25 -6.70 -9.18
C PRO A 164 13.29 -6.83 -7.65
N SER A 165 14.48 -6.82 -7.05
CA SER A 165 14.63 -6.93 -5.59
C SER A 165 14.06 -5.76 -4.78
N TYR A 166 13.82 -4.63 -5.41
CA TYR A 166 13.25 -3.44 -4.78
C TYR A 166 11.71 -3.42 -4.78
N ILE A 167 11.03 -4.27 -5.57
CA ILE A 167 9.56 -4.29 -5.61
C ILE A 167 8.93 -4.69 -4.26
N PRO A 168 9.46 -5.67 -3.50
CA PRO A 168 8.87 -6.03 -2.23
C PRO A 168 8.95 -4.91 -1.21
N LEU A 169 10.01 -4.09 -1.24
CA LEU A 169 10.08 -2.93 -0.36
C LEU A 169 9.14 -1.82 -0.81
N ALA A 170 8.98 -1.60 -2.12
CA ALA A 170 8.04 -0.62 -2.66
C ALA A 170 6.60 -0.92 -2.22
N MET A 171 6.17 -2.18 -2.35
CA MET A 171 4.84 -2.60 -1.93
C MET A 171 4.70 -2.62 -0.41
N ALA A 172 5.72 -3.11 0.31
CA ALA A 172 5.71 -3.11 1.77
C ALA A 172 5.62 -1.70 2.36
N ALA A 173 6.18 -0.67 1.72
CA ALA A 173 6.08 0.71 2.20
C ALA A 173 4.62 1.20 2.27
N PHE A 174 3.78 0.87 1.28
CA PHE A 174 2.35 1.19 1.35
C PHE A 174 1.62 0.31 2.38
N ILE A 175 1.94 -0.98 2.44
CA ILE A 175 1.34 -1.91 3.43
C ILE A 175 1.63 -1.45 4.85
N VAL A 176 2.86 -1.01 5.16
CA VAL A 176 3.25 -0.40 6.44
C VAL A 176 2.38 0.81 6.76
N PHE A 177 2.20 1.73 5.82
CA PHE A 177 1.32 2.88 5.99
C PHE A 177 -0.11 2.45 6.33
N ALA A 178 -0.68 1.51 5.58
CA ALA A 178 -2.02 0.99 5.83
C ALA A 178 -2.12 0.28 7.19
N THR A 179 -1.14 -0.56 7.55
CA THR A 179 -1.06 -1.26 8.83
C THR A 179 -1.08 -0.29 10.00
N VAL A 180 -0.29 0.78 9.94
CA VAL A 180 -0.28 1.81 11.00
C VAL A 180 -1.60 2.55 11.04
N MET A 181 -2.12 3.00 9.90
CA MET A 181 -3.36 3.78 9.85
C MET A 181 -4.58 3.00 10.35
N ILE A 182 -4.62 1.69 10.13
CA ILE A 182 -5.70 0.80 10.57
C ILE A 182 -5.48 0.34 12.02
N GLY A 183 -4.25 0.03 12.40
CA GLY A 183 -3.90 -0.59 13.68
C GLY A 183 -3.62 0.40 14.81
N ASN A 184 -3.19 1.61 14.49
CA ASN A 184 -2.83 2.64 15.46
C ASN A 184 -4.04 3.53 15.77
N THR A 185 -4.92 3.04 16.64
CA THR A 185 -6.19 3.70 16.99
C THR A 185 -6.29 4.04 18.47
N THR A 186 -7.22 4.92 18.83
CA THR A 186 -7.67 5.13 20.22
C THR A 186 -8.41 3.90 20.77
N PRO A 187 -8.71 3.82 22.07
CA PRO A 187 -9.55 2.76 22.65
C PRO A 187 -10.93 2.64 22.01
N GLU A 188 -11.51 3.76 21.57
CA GLU A 188 -12.80 3.85 20.85
C GLU A 188 -12.66 3.39 19.38
N GLY A 189 -11.43 3.14 18.94
CA GLY A 189 -11.09 2.72 17.59
C GLY A 189 -10.92 3.87 16.61
N ASP A 190 -10.84 5.12 17.06
CA ASP A 190 -10.58 6.25 16.18
C ASP A 190 -9.16 6.22 15.64
N SER A 191 -9.02 6.34 14.32
CA SER A 191 -7.75 6.55 13.65
C SER A 191 -7.24 7.98 13.87
N VAL A 192 -5.99 8.23 13.49
CA VAL A 192 -5.40 9.59 13.49
C VAL A 192 -6.25 10.57 12.66
N ILE A 193 -6.81 10.13 11.53
CA ILE A 193 -7.68 10.97 10.68
C ILE A 193 -9.00 11.26 11.39
N ASP A 194 -9.56 10.30 12.14
CA ASP A 194 -10.79 10.50 12.90
C ASP A 194 -10.61 11.56 13.98
N VAL A 195 -9.51 11.46 14.75
CA VAL A 195 -9.17 12.44 15.80
C VAL A 195 -8.93 13.83 15.18
N TRP A 196 -8.17 13.90 14.09
CA TRP A 196 -7.93 15.15 13.36
C TRP A 196 -9.25 15.76 12.84
N ALA A 197 -10.09 14.99 12.15
CA ALA A 197 -11.35 15.50 11.59
C ALA A 197 -12.32 15.97 12.69
N LYS A 198 -12.39 15.25 13.83
CA LYS A 198 -13.16 15.68 15.01
C LYS A 198 -12.67 17.02 15.58
N SER A 199 -11.36 17.28 15.54
CA SER A 199 -10.79 18.56 15.99
C SER A 199 -11.10 19.74 15.07
N LYS A 200 -11.48 19.48 13.81
CA LYS A 200 -11.73 20.53 12.80
C LYS A 200 -13.20 20.89 12.64
N THR A 201 -14.12 19.99 12.98
CA THR A 201 -15.55 20.25 12.81
C THR A 201 -16.44 19.43 13.73
N THR A 202 -17.51 20.08 14.19
CA THR A 202 -18.61 19.44 14.92
C THR A 202 -19.69 18.88 13.99
N SER A 203 -19.74 19.33 12.73
CA SER A 203 -20.72 18.87 11.74
C SER A 203 -20.41 17.44 11.28
N PRO A 204 -21.36 16.48 11.40
CA PRO A 204 -21.14 15.10 10.96
C PRO A 204 -20.84 14.97 9.46
N ALA A 205 -21.55 15.74 8.61
CA ALA A 205 -21.35 15.69 7.17
C ALA A 205 -19.98 16.24 6.75
N ALA A 206 -19.57 17.37 7.33
CA ALA A 206 -18.24 17.95 7.07
C ALA A 206 -17.12 17.00 7.53
N ARG A 207 -17.32 16.31 8.67
CA ARG A 207 -16.36 15.32 9.17
C ARG A 207 -16.17 14.16 8.21
N LEU A 208 -17.26 13.60 7.68
CA LEU A 208 -17.22 12.54 6.67
C LEU A 208 -16.47 12.99 5.42
N GLY A 209 -16.74 14.22 4.95
CA GLY A 209 -16.02 14.81 3.82
C GLY A 209 -14.52 14.93 4.08
N LEU A 210 -14.11 15.45 5.23
CA LEU A 210 -12.70 15.57 5.62
C LEU A 210 -12.00 14.21 5.71
N GLN A 211 -12.66 13.20 6.27
CA GLN A 211 -12.12 11.84 6.35
C GLN A 211 -11.91 11.25 4.94
N ALA A 212 -12.93 11.33 4.09
CA ALA A 212 -12.87 10.82 2.72
C ALA A 212 -11.70 11.47 1.95
N VAL A 213 -11.62 12.81 1.97
CA VAL A 213 -10.55 13.56 1.30
C VAL A 213 -9.18 13.18 1.86
N ALA A 214 -9.03 13.10 3.19
CA ALA A 214 -7.75 12.74 3.81
C ALA A 214 -7.27 11.35 3.37
N TYR A 215 -8.14 10.34 3.38
CA TYR A 215 -7.77 8.99 2.93
C TYR A 215 -7.43 8.94 1.44
N ILE A 216 -8.22 9.61 0.59
CA ILE A 216 -7.93 9.70 -0.85
C ILE A 216 -6.56 10.33 -1.09
N VAL A 217 -6.30 11.49 -0.49
CA VAL A 217 -5.05 12.24 -0.66
C VAL A 217 -3.87 11.46 -0.12
N LEU A 218 -3.95 10.91 1.09
CA LEU A 218 -2.83 10.19 1.69
C LEU A 218 -2.50 8.91 0.93
N CYS A 219 -3.50 8.14 0.48
CA CYS A 219 -3.24 6.95 -0.34
C CYS A 219 -2.53 7.32 -1.65
N ASN A 220 -3.01 8.36 -2.35
CA ASN A 220 -2.37 8.85 -3.57
C ASN A 220 -0.93 9.33 -3.32
N VAL A 221 -0.71 10.12 -2.27
CA VAL A 221 0.63 10.67 -1.94
C VAL A 221 1.62 9.56 -1.57
N VAL A 222 1.21 8.62 -0.71
CA VAL A 222 2.09 7.53 -0.27
C VAL A 222 2.39 6.60 -1.45
N TYR A 223 1.39 6.28 -2.28
CA TYR A 223 1.62 5.43 -3.45
C TYR A 223 2.44 6.12 -4.55
N ALA A 224 2.26 7.44 -4.73
CA ALA A 224 3.13 8.23 -5.60
C ALA A 224 4.58 8.28 -5.08
N ALA A 225 4.78 8.26 -3.76
CA ALA A 225 6.11 8.23 -3.16
C ALA A 225 6.82 6.87 -3.39
N THR A 226 6.08 5.76 -3.39
CA THR A 226 6.62 4.43 -3.74
C THR A 226 6.86 4.28 -5.24
N TYR A 227 6.06 4.96 -6.06
CA TYR A 227 6.24 5.08 -7.51
C TYR A 227 7.51 5.84 -7.92
N LEU A 228 7.76 6.99 -7.30
CA LEU A 228 8.75 7.97 -7.76
C LEU A 228 10.16 7.40 -8.03
N PRO A 229 10.73 6.49 -7.22
CA PRO A 229 12.06 5.95 -7.47
C PRO A 229 12.14 5.18 -8.80
N HIS A 230 11.08 4.45 -9.14
CA HIS A 230 10.94 3.73 -10.41
C HIS A 230 10.87 4.69 -11.59
N ALA A 231 10.08 5.76 -11.46
CA ALA A 231 9.98 6.78 -12.50
C ALA A 231 11.33 7.44 -12.76
N VAL A 232 12.02 7.87 -11.69
CA VAL A 232 13.34 8.51 -11.79
C VAL A 232 14.33 7.58 -12.47
N THR A 233 14.46 6.34 -11.99
CA THR A 233 15.42 5.37 -12.54
C THR A 233 15.13 5.00 -14.00
N LYS A 234 13.86 4.88 -14.40
CA LYS A 234 13.49 4.69 -15.81
C LYS A 234 13.87 5.88 -16.67
N TYR A 235 13.39 7.09 -16.33
CA TYR A 235 13.55 8.26 -17.19
C TYR A 235 14.98 8.80 -17.25
N THR A 236 15.86 8.34 -16.34
CA THR A 236 17.30 8.63 -16.36
C THR A 236 18.15 7.48 -16.93
N GLY A 237 17.52 6.44 -17.49
CA GLY A 237 18.23 5.37 -18.20
C GLY A 237 19.01 4.43 -17.27
N MET A 238 18.52 4.19 -16.05
CA MET A 238 19.20 3.34 -15.04
C MET A 238 18.65 1.90 -14.97
N LEU A 239 17.57 1.60 -15.71
CA LEU A 239 16.99 0.25 -15.82
C LEU A 239 17.55 -0.45 -17.08
N THR A 240 18.81 -0.84 -16.99
CA THR A 240 19.60 -1.24 -18.17
C THR A 240 19.80 -2.76 -18.29
N GLN A 241 19.51 -3.53 -17.23
CA GLN A 241 19.56 -4.99 -17.29
C GLN A 241 18.22 -5.52 -17.83
N SER A 242 18.28 -6.28 -18.93
CA SER A 242 17.10 -6.88 -19.56
C SER A 242 16.99 -8.37 -19.24
N GLY A 243 15.77 -8.88 -19.18
CA GLY A 243 15.50 -10.32 -19.08
C GLY A 243 15.92 -11.07 -20.34
N VAL A 244 16.28 -12.35 -20.19
CA VAL A 244 16.59 -13.24 -21.33
C VAL A 244 15.32 -13.74 -22.04
N LEU A 245 14.18 -13.66 -21.36
CA LEU A 245 12.87 -14.04 -21.89
C LEU A 245 12.12 -12.80 -22.38
N ALA A 246 11.61 -12.88 -23.61
CA ALA A 246 10.58 -11.95 -24.07
C ALA A 246 9.25 -12.32 -23.39
N PRO A 247 8.60 -11.40 -22.65
CA PRO A 247 7.43 -11.69 -21.82
C PRO A 247 6.29 -12.44 -22.51
N TYR A 248 5.87 -11.96 -23.68
CA TYR A 248 4.76 -12.52 -24.46
C TYR A 248 5.02 -12.33 -25.97
N PRO A 249 5.89 -13.17 -26.58
CA PRO A 249 6.34 -12.98 -27.96
C PRO A 249 5.19 -13.02 -28.95
N GLY A 250 5.08 -12.01 -29.81
CA GLY A 250 4.06 -11.94 -30.86
C GLY A 250 2.67 -11.48 -30.38
N GLU A 251 2.46 -11.37 -29.06
CA GLU A 251 1.19 -10.91 -28.49
C GLU A 251 1.30 -9.49 -27.90
N ILE A 252 2.40 -9.19 -27.20
CA ILE A 252 2.65 -7.87 -26.62
C ILE A 252 4.04 -7.40 -27.05
N ALA A 253 4.12 -6.20 -27.62
CA ALA A 253 5.39 -5.59 -27.98
C ALA A 253 6.25 -5.36 -26.72
N ILE A 254 7.55 -5.62 -26.80
CA ILE A 254 8.47 -5.28 -25.72
C ILE A 254 8.42 -3.78 -25.51
N GLN A 255 8.33 -3.37 -24.24
CA GLN A 255 8.26 -1.96 -23.91
C GLN A 255 9.55 -1.22 -24.31
N PRO A 256 9.44 -0.07 -25.00
CA PRO A 256 10.61 0.65 -25.48
C PRO A 256 11.42 1.22 -24.32
N GLU A 257 12.72 1.38 -24.57
CA GLU A 257 13.62 2.10 -23.67
C GLU A 257 13.15 3.54 -23.45
N SER A 258 13.58 4.15 -22.34
CA SER A 258 13.30 5.56 -22.08
C SER A 258 14.02 6.52 -23.04
N GLY A 259 15.02 6.04 -23.79
CA GLY A 259 15.85 6.84 -24.68
C GLY A 259 16.92 7.68 -23.97
N ALA A 260 16.98 7.62 -22.63
CA ALA A 260 18.03 8.27 -21.85
C ALA A 260 19.37 7.51 -21.97
N PRO A 261 20.52 8.21 -21.82
CA PRO A 261 21.83 7.55 -21.77
C PRO A 261 21.86 6.50 -20.66
N GLN A 262 22.28 5.29 -21.02
CA GLN A 262 22.34 4.17 -20.07
C GLN A 262 23.43 4.44 -19.02
N SER A 263 23.08 4.31 -17.74
CA SER A 263 24.00 4.58 -16.62
C SER A 263 24.36 3.31 -15.83
N ASN A 264 25.41 3.40 -15.01
CA ASN A 264 25.81 2.28 -14.17
C ASN A 264 24.78 2.04 -13.03
N GLY A 265 24.52 0.77 -12.73
CA GLY A 265 23.45 0.38 -11.80
C GLY A 265 23.60 0.86 -10.34
N VAL A 266 24.79 1.34 -9.94
CA VAL A 266 25.06 1.76 -8.55
C VAL A 266 24.23 2.99 -8.17
N ILE A 267 24.18 4.03 -9.01
CA ILE A 267 23.39 5.23 -8.73
C ILE A 267 21.90 4.89 -8.71
N GLY A 268 21.45 4.06 -9.67
CA GLY A 268 20.07 3.56 -9.71
C GLY A 268 19.70 2.81 -8.43
N ALA A 269 20.58 1.95 -7.92
CA ALA A 269 20.36 1.22 -6.69
C ALA A 269 20.26 2.14 -5.46
N ILE A 270 21.13 3.15 -5.36
CA ILE A 270 21.10 4.14 -4.26
C ILE A 270 19.78 4.92 -4.29
N ILE A 271 19.35 5.40 -5.46
CA ILE A 271 18.08 6.13 -5.61
C ILE A 271 16.91 5.22 -5.22
N MET A 272 16.88 4.00 -5.76
CA MET A 272 15.78 3.06 -5.56
C MET A 272 15.64 2.70 -4.08
N TRP A 273 16.69 2.17 -3.47
CA TRP A 273 16.65 1.76 -2.06
C TRP A 273 16.55 2.95 -1.12
N GLY A 274 17.30 4.02 -1.37
CA GLY A 274 17.33 5.20 -0.51
C GLY A 274 15.95 5.88 -0.38
N LEU A 275 15.25 6.07 -1.50
CA LEU A 275 13.93 6.69 -1.48
C LEU A 275 12.86 5.76 -0.91
N LEU A 276 12.90 4.45 -1.19
CA LEU A 276 11.96 3.48 -0.62
C LEU A 276 12.12 3.31 0.89
N ILE A 277 13.37 3.20 1.37
CA ILE A 277 13.67 3.22 2.81
C ILE A 277 13.24 4.56 3.42
N GLY A 278 13.45 5.66 2.71
CA GLY A 278 12.96 6.99 3.07
C GLY A 278 11.46 7.01 3.29
N CYS A 279 10.66 6.38 2.41
CA CYS A 279 9.21 6.28 2.56
C CYS A 279 8.80 5.55 3.85
N VAL A 280 9.47 4.43 4.17
CA VAL A 280 9.23 3.68 5.41
C VAL A 280 9.63 4.52 6.64
N ALA A 281 10.78 5.21 6.58
CA ALA A 281 11.27 6.05 7.67
C ALA A 281 10.37 7.28 7.92
N VAL A 282 9.87 7.92 6.86
CA VAL A 282 8.90 9.02 6.95
C VAL A 282 7.60 8.53 7.56
N THR A 283 7.10 7.36 7.13
CA THR A 283 5.91 6.74 7.71
C THR A 283 6.10 6.44 9.20
N TRP A 284 7.24 5.90 9.59
CA TRP A 284 7.59 5.66 10.99
C TRP A 284 7.62 6.95 11.82
N TRP A 285 8.31 7.98 11.32
CA TRP A 285 8.41 9.28 11.99
C TRP A 285 7.03 9.91 12.17
N TRP A 286 6.23 9.90 11.10
CA TRP A 286 4.86 10.39 11.12
C TRP A 286 4.01 9.60 12.12
N ALA A 287 4.10 8.26 12.10
CA ALA A 287 3.34 7.38 12.99
C ALA A 287 3.65 7.65 14.46
N LYS A 288 4.94 7.80 14.81
CA LYS A 288 5.36 8.14 16.17
C LYS A 288 4.87 9.52 16.60
N ARG A 289 4.94 10.50 15.70
CA ARG A 289 4.47 11.86 15.98
C ARG A 289 2.95 11.88 16.14
N ALA A 290 2.23 11.19 15.28
CA ALA A 290 0.78 11.10 15.33
C ALA A 290 0.29 10.36 16.60
N ASP A 291 0.97 9.27 16.97
CA ASP A 291 0.70 8.54 18.20
C ASP A 291 0.81 9.47 19.41
N ARG A 292 1.94 10.16 19.55
CA ARG A 292 2.20 11.09 20.66
C ARG A 292 1.24 12.28 20.72
N LEU A 293 0.90 12.86 19.57
CA LEU A 293 0.12 14.11 19.53
C LEU A 293 -1.39 13.88 19.55
N PHE A 294 -1.88 12.79 18.99
CA PHE A 294 -3.31 12.56 18.80
C PHE A 294 -3.85 11.38 19.59
N LEU A 295 -3.06 10.32 19.79
CA LEU A 295 -3.58 9.07 20.37
C LEU A 295 -3.20 8.91 21.84
N THR A 296 -1.93 9.09 22.22
CA THR A 296 -1.48 8.97 23.62
C THR A 296 -2.24 9.88 24.60
N PRO A 297 -2.57 11.15 24.25
CA PRO A 297 -3.35 11.99 25.16
C PRO A 297 -4.74 11.43 25.46
N THR A 298 -5.31 10.61 24.57
CA THR A 298 -6.61 9.92 24.81
C THR A 298 -6.49 8.67 25.68
N LEU A 299 -5.27 8.14 25.86
CA LEU A 299 -5.00 6.94 26.67
C LEU A 299 -4.75 7.27 28.14
N THR A 300 -4.48 8.53 28.47
CA THR A 300 -4.26 8.95 29.86
C THR A 300 -5.63 9.29 30.44
N PRO A 301 -6.13 8.60 31.47
CA PRO A 301 -7.35 9.03 32.15
C PRO A 301 -7.13 10.46 32.60
N ALA A 302 -8.12 11.34 32.40
CA ALA A 302 -8.15 12.60 33.12
C ALA A 302 -8.02 12.22 34.60
N THR A 303 -6.85 12.47 35.19
CA THR A 303 -6.71 12.42 36.64
C THR A 303 -7.76 13.37 37.15
N SER A 304 -8.81 12.80 37.72
CA SER A 304 -9.79 13.53 38.49
C SER A 304 -9.02 14.48 39.37
N SER A 305 -9.23 15.78 39.20
CA SER A 305 -8.77 16.79 40.15
C SER A 305 -9.41 16.44 41.49
N ILE A 306 -8.66 15.72 42.33
CA ILE A 306 -9.02 15.36 43.70
C ILE A 306 -9.10 16.61 44.60
N GLU A 307 -8.74 17.80 44.09
CA GLU A 307 -8.70 19.05 44.86
C GLU A 307 -10.05 19.76 45.06
N ASP A 308 -11.16 19.35 44.42
CA ASP A 308 -12.43 20.12 44.51
C ASP A 308 -13.49 19.57 45.48
N ARG A 309 -13.18 18.56 46.30
CA ARG A 309 -14.03 18.21 47.45
C ARG A 309 -13.56 18.94 48.70
N LYS A 310 -13.94 20.22 48.84
CA LYS A 310 -14.03 20.84 50.16
C LYS A 310 -15.02 20.03 51.01
N PRO A 311 -14.68 19.63 52.25
CA PRO A 311 -15.66 19.08 53.15
C PRO A 311 -16.64 20.20 53.52
N SER A 312 -17.89 20.02 53.13
CA SER A 312 -19.02 20.73 53.72
C SER A 312 -19.07 20.36 55.20
N LEU A 313 -18.39 21.15 56.04
CA LEU A 313 -18.57 21.12 57.47
C LEU A 313 -20.02 21.52 57.78
N ALA A 314 -20.68 20.65 58.51
CA ALA A 314 -21.98 20.89 59.10
C ALA A 314 -21.92 22.07 60.09
N THR A 315 -22.88 22.98 59.95
CA THR A 315 -23.57 23.70 61.03
C THR A 315 -24.91 24.16 60.51
#